data_AF-A0A954W207-F1
#
_entry.id   AF-A0A954W207-F1
#
_cell.length_a   1.000
_cell.length_b   1.000
_cell.length_c   1.000
_cell.angle_alpha   90.00
_cell.angle_beta   90.00
_cell.angle_gamma   90.00
#
_symmetry.space_group_name_H-M   'P 1'
#
loop_
_entity.id
_entity.type
_entity.pdbx_description
1 polymer ?
#
loop_
_entity_poly.entity_id
_entity_poly.type
_entity_poly.pdbx_seq_one_letter_code
_entity_poly.pdbx_strand_id
1 'polypeptide(L)'
;MMNVFPNQHLESIVEAFEAVRAEGPVNDLRVHFLDAQHNDFLPLAVELLRIDMEYGWNEGTRPTLANYLDSFADILSDSKAKSELAFEEYRLRSQASLPVSKAYYTAQFGIETSHWPELATADQTGTAAESNSTSHEQRANLPSAGDHQLDFQILGELGRGSFSRVYLARQDSLASRFV
;
A
#
# COMPACT_ATOMS: atom_id res chain seq x y z
N MET A 1 -19.14 16.27 19.82
CA MET A 1 -18.88 15.98 18.39
C MET A 1 -19.48 14.63 18.10
N MET A 2 -20.39 14.57 17.13
CA MET A 2 -21.24 13.40 16.88
C MET A 2 -20.44 12.36 16.08
N ASN A 3 -20.37 11.12 16.55
CA ASN A 3 -19.82 9.98 15.80
C ASN A 3 -20.83 9.61 14.71
N VAL A 4 -20.49 9.79 13.43
CA VAL A 4 -21.44 9.69 12.31
C VAL A 4 -21.12 8.51 11.37
N PHE A 5 -20.69 7.36 11.88
CA PHE A 5 -20.24 6.26 11.00
C PHE A 5 -20.75 4.83 11.31
N PRO A 6 -21.95 4.59 11.87
CA PRO A 6 -22.36 3.21 12.15
C PRO A 6 -22.77 2.40 10.89
N ASN A 7 -22.88 3.00 9.69
CA ASN A 7 -23.35 2.33 8.46
C ASN A 7 -22.72 2.85 7.15
N GLN A 8 -21.56 3.52 7.19
CA GLN A 8 -20.90 3.93 5.94
C GLN A 8 -20.19 2.75 5.29
N HIS A 9 -20.23 2.67 3.97
CA HIS A 9 -19.47 1.70 3.20
C HIS A 9 -17.97 1.95 3.42
N LEU A 10 -17.16 0.88 3.52
CA LEU A 10 -15.71 0.92 3.70
C LEU A 10 -15.04 2.00 2.82
N GLU A 11 -15.41 2.02 1.54
CA GLU A 11 -14.87 2.96 0.55
C GLU A 11 -15.11 4.44 0.92
N SER A 12 -16.28 4.78 1.47
CA SER A 12 -16.58 6.16 1.86
C SER A 12 -15.76 6.62 3.05
N ILE A 13 -15.49 5.73 4.00
CA ILE A 13 -14.64 6.04 5.17
C ILE A 13 -13.20 6.22 4.73
N VAL A 14 -12.72 5.34 3.84
CA VAL A 14 -11.37 5.43 3.25
C VAL A 14 -11.22 6.74 2.46
N GLU A 15 -12.16 7.09 1.60
CA GLU A 15 -12.13 8.34 0.83
C GLU A 15 -12.14 9.57 1.74
N ALA A 16 -12.96 9.57 2.79
CA ALA A 16 -12.97 10.64 3.78
C ALA A 16 -11.64 10.74 4.55
N PHE A 17 -11.02 9.60 4.87
CA PHE A 17 -9.72 9.56 5.53
C PHE A 17 -8.60 10.10 4.63
N GLU A 18 -8.56 9.68 3.36
CA GLU A 18 -7.59 10.18 2.38
C GLU A 18 -7.74 11.69 2.17
N ALA A 19 -8.96 12.21 2.08
CA ALA A 19 -9.21 13.63 1.95
C ALA A 19 -8.63 14.43 3.12
N VAL A 20 -8.81 13.94 4.35
CA VAL A 20 -8.23 14.58 5.54
C VAL A 20 -6.71 14.42 5.58
N ARG A 21 -6.16 13.24 5.24
CA ARG A 21 -4.70 13.04 5.21
C ARG A 21 -4.00 13.85 4.13
N ALA A 22 -4.66 14.13 3.02
CA ALA A 22 -4.14 15.02 1.99
C ALA A 22 -3.94 16.47 2.47
N GLU A 23 -4.69 16.90 3.49
CA GLU A 23 -4.51 18.22 4.13
C GLU A 23 -3.39 18.22 5.18
N GLY A 24 -3.07 17.06 5.77
CA GLY A 24 -1.99 16.91 6.73
C GLY A 24 -2.09 15.68 7.65
N PRO A 25 -1.19 15.55 8.63
CA PRO A 25 -1.21 14.44 9.59
C PRO A 25 -2.46 14.44 10.47
N VAL A 26 -3.04 13.24 10.66
CA VAL A 26 -4.18 13.02 11.55
C VAL A 26 -3.65 12.66 12.94
N ASN A 27 -3.85 13.55 13.91
CA ASN A 27 -3.32 13.37 15.26
C ASN A 27 -3.98 12.23 16.05
N ASP A 28 -5.21 11.84 15.72
CA ASP A 28 -5.96 10.83 16.48
C ASP A 28 -6.86 9.95 15.59
N LEU A 29 -6.21 9.16 14.72
CA LEU A 29 -6.87 8.31 13.71
C LEU A 29 -7.95 7.42 14.35
N ARG A 30 -7.67 6.88 15.54
CA ARG A 30 -8.59 6.02 16.28
C ARG A 30 -9.89 6.72 16.61
N VAL A 31 -9.81 7.93 17.14
CA VAL A 31 -10.97 8.70 17.59
C VAL A 31 -11.80 9.19 16.41
N HIS A 32 -11.15 9.54 15.30
CA HIS A 32 -11.82 10.19 14.18
C HIS A 32 -12.42 9.24 13.15
N PHE A 33 -11.82 8.06 12.96
CA PHE A 33 -12.19 7.17 11.85
C PHE A 33 -12.48 5.72 12.25
N LEU A 34 -12.07 5.28 13.45
CA LEU A 34 -12.25 3.90 13.88
C LEU A 34 -13.40 3.76 14.88
N ASP A 35 -14.59 3.46 14.37
CA ASP A 35 -15.71 3.04 15.20
C ASP A 35 -15.61 1.55 15.51
N ALA A 36 -15.35 1.20 16.78
CA ALA A 36 -15.26 -0.18 17.26
C ALA A 36 -16.55 -1.00 17.06
N GLN A 37 -17.69 -0.36 16.79
CA GLN A 37 -18.96 -1.02 16.49
C GLN A 37 -19.15 -1.31 14.99
N HIS A 38 -18.20 -0.93 14.14
CA HIS A 38 -18.28 -1.21 12.70
C HIS A 38 -18.15 -2.71 12.42
N ASN A 39 -19.03 -3.26 11.58
CA ASN A 39 -19.04 -4.69 11.27
C ASN A 39 -17.71 -5.20 10.70
N ASP A 40 -17.05 -4.36 9.90
CA ASP A 40 -15.73 -4.63 9.31
C ASP A 40 -14.61 -3.82 10.00
N PHE A 41 -14.69 -3.63 11.32
CA PHE A 41 -13.73 -2.82 12.09
C PHE A 41 -12.27 -3.18 11.79
N LEU A 42 -11.92 -4.46 11.83
CA LEU A 42 -10.53 -4.90 11.69
C LEU A 42 -9.98 -4.67 10.26
N PRO A 43 -10.67 -5.11 9.18
CA PRO A 43 -10.27 -4.75 7.81
C PRO A 43 -10.18 -3.24 7.57
N LEU A 44 -11.16 -2.46 8.04
CA LEU A 44 -11.15 -1.01 7.92
C LEU A 44 -9.92 -0.41 8.63
N ALA A 45 -9.67 -0.83 9.86
CA ALA A 45 -8.54 -0.33 10.63
C ALA A 45 -7.20 -0.59 9.95
N VAL A 46 -6.98 -1.81 9.48
CA VAL A 46 -5.73 -2.15 8.77
C VAL A 46 -5.57 -1.30 7.52
N GLU A 47 -6.65 -1.09 6.76
CA GLU A 47 -6.59 -0.26 5.56
C GLU A 47 -6.22 1.19 5.87
N LEU A 48 -6.84 1.80 6.88
CA LEU A 48 -6.50 3.17 7.29
C LEU A 48 -5.06 3.28 7.80
N LEU A 49 -4.56 2.28 8.54
CA LEU A 49 -3.16 2.26 9.00
C LEU A 49 -2.17 2.13 7.85
N ARG A 50 -2.49 1.35 6.81
CA ARG A 50 -1.66 1.23 5.61
C ARG A 50 -1.59 2.55 4.85
N ILE A 51 -2.73 3.20 4.64
CA ILE A 51 -2.81 4.52 3.98
C ILE A 51 -2.02 5.55 4.79
N ASP A 52 -2.21 5.60 6.11
CA ASP A 52 -1.47 6.50 6.99
C ASP A 52 0.04 6.30 6.90
N MET A 53 0.49 5.05 6.89
CA MET A 53 1.91 4.69 6.74
C MET A 53 2.44 5.17 5.40
N GLU A 54 1.72 4.93 4.30
CA GLU A 54 2.12 5.37 2.95
C GLU A 54 2.25 6.91 2.87
N TYR A 55 1.30 7.67 3.44
CA TYR A 55 1.43 9.12 3.56
C TYR A 55 2.68 9.52 4.36
N GLY A 56 2.90 8.92 5.54
CA GLY A 56 4.08 9.22 6.37
C GLY A 56 5.40 8.92 5.65
N TRP A 57 5.43 7.89 4.81
CA TRP A 57 6.59 7.59 3.97
C TRP A 57 6.81 8.64 2.87
N ASN A 58 5.75 9.07 2.20
CA ASN A 58 5.80 10.13 1.18
C ASN A 58 6.18 11.49 1.76
N GLU A 59 5.79 11.77 3.00
CA GLU A 59 6.14 12.97 3.76
C GLU A 59 7.55 12.91 4.38
N GLY A 60 8.18 11.73 4.36
CA GLY A 60 9.54 11.51 4.87
C GLY A 60 9.65 11.20 6.37
N THR A 61 8.54 11.16 7.12
CA THR A 61 8.54 10.71 8.52
C THR A 61 8.82 9.21 8.63
N ARG A 62 8.43 8.44 7.62
CA ARG A 62 8.72 7.00 7.45
C ARG A 62 8.39 6.18 8.70
N PRO A 63 7.13 6.20 9.18
CA PRO A 63 6.74 5.44 10.36
C PRO A 63 6.98 3.94 10.13
N THR A 64 7.34 3.26 11.21
CA THR A 64 7.61 1.81 11.23
C THR A 64 6.45 1.06 11.85
N LEU A 65 6.37 -0.25 11.62
CA LEU A 65 5.42 -1.14 12.30
C LEU A 65 5.49 -1.00 13.82
N ALA A 66 6.69 -0.78 14.38
CA ALA A 66 6.87 -0.57 15.82
C ALA A 66 6.15 0.69 16.33
N ASN A 67 6.11 1.77 15.53
CA ASN A 67 5.37 2.98 15.89
C ASN A 67 3.86 2.71 15.96
N TYR A 68 3.34 1.89 15.05
CA TYR A 68 1.92 1.51 15.08
C TYR A 68 1.60 0.49 16.16
N LEU A 69 2.54 -0.40 16.53
CA LEU A 69 2.35 -1.33 17.65
C LEU A 69 2.19 -0.62 19.00
N ASP A 70 2.85 0.52 19.19
CA ASP A 70 2.72 1.32 20.41
C ASP A 70 1.30 1.89 20.56
N SER A 71 0.79 2.49 19.49
CA SER A 71 -0.52 3.13 19.51
C SER A 71 -1.68 2.18 19.25
N PHE A 72 -1.50 1.10 18.48
CA PHE A 72 -2.57 0.21 17.96
C PHE A 72 -2.42 -1.26 18.36
N ALA A 73 -1.86 -1.53 19.54
CA ALA A 73 -1.59 -2.89 20.04
C ALA A 73 -2.80 -3.84 20.02
N ASP A 74 -4.01 -3.35 20.33
CA ASP A 74 -5.26 -4.11 20.30
C ASP A 74 -5.64 -4.57 18.88
N ILE A 75 -5.46 -3.72 17.87
CA ILE A 75 -5.72 -4.06 16.45
C ILE A 75 -4.64 -5.00 15.92
N LEU A 76 -3.37 -4.72 16.25
CA LEU A 76 -2.21 -5.48 15.79
C LEU A 76 -1.91 -6.72 16.67
N SER A 77 -2.79 -7.01 17.63
CA SER A 77 -2.82 -8.31 18.32
C SER A 77 -3.28 -9.42 17.37
N ASP A 78 -4.11 -9.08 16.38
CA ASP A 78 -4.45 -9.98 15.28
C ASP A 78 -3.24 -10.19 14.37
N SER A 79 -2.91 -11.47 14.14
CA SER A 79 -1.71 -11.84 13.39
C SER A 79 -1.80 -11.47 11.91
N LYS A 80 -2.99 -11.50 11.32
CA LYS A 80 -3.22 -11.14 9.93
C LYS A 80 -3.07 -9.63 9.73
N ALA A 81 -3.75 -8.83 10.56
CA ALA A 81 -3.64 -7.37 10.56
C ALA A 81 -2.19 -6.90 10.70
N LYS A 82 -1.46 -7.47 11.66
CA LYS A 82 -0.04 -7.20 11.86
C LYS A 82 0.83 -7.61 10.67
N SER A 83 0.56 -8.77 10.06
CA SER A 83 1.28 -9.22 8.86
C SER A 83 1.02 -8.31 7.66
N GLU A 84 -0.21 -7.86 7.45
CA GLU A 84 -0.58 -6.95 6.35
C GLU A 84 0.10 -5.58 6.50
N LEU A 85 0.10 -5.00 7.71
CA LEU A 85 0.78 -3.73 7.95
C LEU A 85 2.32 -3.86 7.87
N ALA A 86 2.88 -4.98 8.32
CA ALA A 86 4.31 -5.25 8.20
C ALA A 86 4.75 -5.42 6.74
N PHE A 87 3.91 -6.06 5.92
CA PHE A 87 4.16 -6.17 4.48
C PHE A 87 4.15 -4.80 3.80
N GLU A 88 3.30 -3.88 4.26
CA GLU A 88 3.28 -2.50 3.77
C GLU A 88 4.62 -1.79 4.03
N GLU A 89 5.16 -1.88 5.25
CA GLU A 89 6.50 -1.33 5.56
C GLU A 89 7.61 -2.01 4.73
N TYR A 90 7.54 -3.34 4.55
CA TYR A 90 8.47 -4.09 3.70
C TYR A 90 8.48 -3.55 2.26
N ARG A 91 7.29 -3.31 1.69
CA ARG A 91 7.10 -2.76 0.35
C ARG A 91 7.63 -1.34 0.24
N LEU A 92 7.30 -0.47 1.19
CA LEU A 92 7.73 0.94 1.21
C LEU A 92 9.25 1.09 1.36
N ARG A 93 9.88 0.26 2.21
CA ARG A 93 11.35 0.21 2.35
C ARG A 93 12.03 -0.18 1.04
N SER A 94 11.52 -1.20 0.35
CA SER A 94 12.07 -1.60 -0.95
C SER A 94 11.92 -0.50 -2.01
N GLN A 95 10.75 0.15 -2.09
CA GLN A 95 10.52 1.26 -3.02
C GLN A 95 11.44 2.46 -2.76
N ALA A 96 11.80 2.70 -1.50
CA ALA A 96 12.75 3.74 -1.11
C ALA A 96 14.22 3.31 -1.26
N SER A 97 14.50 2.13 -1.85
CA SER A 97 15.84 1.54 -1.96
C SER A 97 16.56 1.43 -0.61
N LEU A 98 15.81 1.25 0.48
CA LEU A 98 16.36 1.03 1.81
C LEU A 98 16.64 -0.47 2.02
N PRO A 99 17.63 -0.81 2.87
CA PRO A 99 17.86 -2.20 3.24
C PRO A 99 16.61 -2.81 3.87
N VAL A 100 16.13 -3.91 3.29
CA VAL A 100 14.95 -4.62 3.77
C VAL A 100 15.18 -6.12 3.66
N SER A 101 14.72 -6.88 4.66
CA SER A 101 14.81 -8.34 4.67
C SER A 101 13.53 -8.91 5.26
N LYS A 102 13.00 -9.97 4.66
CA LYS A 102 11.87 -10.72 5.21
C LYS A 102 12.20 -11.30 6.59
N ALA A 103 13.44 -11.79 6.76
CA ALA A 103 13.92 -12.37 8.01
C ALA A 103 13.90 -11.38 9.19
N TYR A 104 14.02 -10.07 8.91
CA TYR A 104 13.88 -9.04 9.94
C TYR A 104 12.49 -9.09 10.58
N TYR A 105 11.43 -9.19 9.77
CA TYR A 105 10.05 -9.20 10.28
C TYR A 105 9.71 -10.50 11.01
N THR A 106 10.24 -11.64 10.55
CA THR A 106 10.12 -12.91 11.28
C THR A 106 10.84 -12.84 12.63
N ALA A 107 12.08 -12.35 12.66
CA ALA A 107 12.89 -12.33 13.87
C ALA A 107 12.39 -11.31 14.91
N GLN A 108 11.98 -10.12 14.47
CA GLN A 108 11.57 -9.05 15.37
C GLN A 108 10.10 -9.13 15.79
N PHE A 109 9.21 -9.55 14.89
CA PHE A 109 7.76 -9.49 15.12
C PHE A 109 7.07 -10.85 15.09
N GLY A 110 7.80 -11.93 14.81
CA GLY A 110 7.25 -13.28 14.73
C GLY A 110 6.32 -13.49 13.54
N ILE A 111 6.49 -12.71 12.47
CA ILE A 111 5.62 -12.73 11.29
C ILE A 111 6.09 -13.82 10.32
N GLU A 112 5.15 -14.64 9.85
CA GLU A 112 5.38 -15.60 8.78
C GLU A 112 5.52 -14.83 7.46
N THR A 113 6.71 -14.84 6.86
CA THR A 113 7.01 -14.06 5.64
C THR A 113 7.31 -14.93 4.42
N SER A 114 7.15 -16.26 4.50
CA SER A 114 7.52 -17.14 3.38
C SER A 114 6.66 -16.89 2.14
N HIS A 115 5.44 -16.41 2.33
CA HIS A 115 4.51 -16.04 1.26
C HIS A 115 4.76 -14.65 0.66
N TRP A 116 5.68 -13.85 1.21
CA TRP A 116 5.96 -12.50 0.69
C TRP A 116 6.88 -12.57 -0.54
N PRO A 117 6.62 -11.78 -1.59
CA PRO A 117 7.50 -11.68 -2.75
C PRO A 117 8.90 -11.22 -2.35
N GLU A 118 9.91 -11.62 -3.11
CA GLU A 118 11.25 -11.04 -2.99
C GLU A 118 11.26 -9.70 -3.71
N LEU A 119 11.48 -8.62 -2.97
CA LEU A 119 11.60 -7.28 -3.55
C LEU A 119 13.07 -6.90 -3.71
N ALA A 120 13.38 -6.07 -4.70
CA ALA A 120 14.74 -5.61 -4.96
C ALA A 120 15.27 -4.83 -3.74
N THR A 121 16.39 -5.31 -3.20
CA THR A 121 17.12 -4.65 -2.11
C THR A 121 18.34 -3.94 -2.69
N ALA A 122 18.66 -2.74 -2.22
CA ALA A 122 19.82 -1.97 -2.70
C ALA A 122 21.17 -2.69 -2.59
N ASP A 123 21.26 -3.80 -1.85
CA ASP A 123 22.50 -4.52 -1.56
C ASP A 123 22.81 -5.71 -2.51
N GLN A 124 22.01 -5.92 -3.58
CA GLN A 124 22.29 -6.97 -4.58
C GLN A 124 23.31 -6.56 -5.65
N THR A 125 24.37 -5.86 -5.23
CA THR A 125 25.52 -5.57 -6.12
C THR A 125 26.64 -6.56 -5.81
N GLY A 126 26.52 -7.81 -6.27
CA GLY A 126 27.57 -8.80 -6.05
C GLY A 126 27.30 -10.21 -6.58
N THR A 127 27.70 -10.44 -7.82
CA THR A 127 28.14 -11.74 -8.40
C THR A 127 27.11 -12.65 -9.12
N ALA A 128 27.17 -12.55 -10.45
CA ALA A 128 26.99 -13.57 -11.51
C ALA A 128 25.59 -13.94 -12.06
N ALA A 129 25.31 -13.30 -13.20
CA ALA A 129 24.91 -13.89 -14.50
C ALA A 129 23.44 -14.25 -14.77
N GLU A 130 22.90 -13.47 -15.72
CA GLU A 130 21.84 -13.80 -16.69
C GLU A 130 20.39 -13.86 -16.18
N SER A 131 19.72 -12.71 -16.18
CA SER A 131 18.41 -12.56 -16.84
C SER A 131 17.98 -11.08 -16.93
N ASN A 132 17.92 -10.59 -18.16
CA ASN A 132 17.26 -9.38 -18.66
C ASN A 132 17.12 -8.16 -17.74
N SER A 133 18.09 -7.26 -17.89
CA SER A 133 18.03 -5.87 -17.48
C SER A 133 16.90 -5.11 -18.18
N THR A 134 15.91 -4.65 -17.42
CA THR A 134 15.21 -3.39 -17.71
C THR A 134 15.14 -2.57 -16.42
N SER A 135 16.18 -1.75 -16.26
CA SER A 135 16.28 -0.60 -15.40
C SER A 135 14.98 0.21 -15.37
N HIS A 136 14.26 0.18 -14.24
CA HIS A 136 13.18 1.11 -13.95
C HIS A 136 13.66 2.19 -12.97
N GLU A 137 14.65 2.96 -13.41
CA GLU A 137 14.74 4.37 -13.03
C GLU A 137 13.80 5.16 -13.93
N GLN A 138 12.51 5.13 -13.64
CA GLN A 138 11.60 6.15 -14.15
C GLN A 138 10.69 6.52 -12.99
N ARG A 139 10.77 7.79 -12.56
CA ARG A 139 9.62 8.52 -12.02
C ARG A 139 8.38 7.95 -12.67
N ALA A 140 7.50 7.27 -11.94
CA ALA A 140 6.44 6.44 -12.50
C ALA A 140 5.84 7.12 -13.75
N ASN A 141 6.32 6.71 -14.93
CA ASN A 141 5.84 7.24 -16.20
C ASN A 141 4.53 6.49 -16.40
N LEU A 142 3.53 6.97 -15.68
CA LEU A 142 2.19 6.44 -15.72
C LEU A 142 1.74 6.52 -17.18
N PRO A 143 1.26 5.41 -17.74
CA PRO A 143 0.99 5.35 -19.16
C PRO A 143 -0.06 6.38 -19.54
N SER A 144 0.16 6.99 -20.70
CA SER A 144 -0.76 7.89 -21.36
C SER A 144 -1.66 7.11 -22.33
N ALA A 145 -2.79 7.69 -22.70
CA ALA A 145 -3.62 7.13 -23.77
C ALA A 145 -2.80 7.00 -25.06
N GLY A 146 -2.78 5.79 -25.63
CA GLY A 146 -1.97 5.41 -26.79
C GLY A 146 -0.74 4.57 -26.45
N ASP A 147 -0.27 4.57 -25.20
CA ASP A 147 0.88 3.77 -24.77
C ASP A 147 0.53 2.28 -24.76
N HIS A 148 1.55 1.44 -25.00
CA HIS A 148 1.43 -0.01 -24.86
C HIS A 148 2.17 -0.47 -23.62
N GLN A 149 1.49 -1.21 -22.76
CA GLN A 149 2.05 -1.86 -21.61
C GLN A 149 1.85 -3.37 -21.77
N LEU A 150 2.94 -4.12 -22.00
CA LEU A 150 2.86 -5.54 -22.37
C LEU A 150 1.94 -5.72 -23.60
N ASP A 151 0.94 -6.60 -23.53
CA ASP A 151 -0.01 -6.88 -24.62
C ASP A 151 -1.25 -5.95 -24.61
N PHE A 152 -1.21 -4.89 -23.80
CA PHE A 152 -2.33 -3.97 -23.59
C PHE A 152 -2.05 -2.60 -24.20
N GLN A 153 -2.94 -2.13 -25.06
CA GLN A 153 -2.98 -0.74 -25.50
C GLN A 153 -3.83 0.08 -24.52
N ILE A 154 -3.26 1.12 -23.92
CA ILE A 154 -3.95 2.03 -23.00
C ILE A 154 -4.83 2.98 -23.81
N LEU A 155 -6.14 2.93 -23.59
CA LEU A 155 -7.12 3.75 -24.31
C LEU A 155 -7.42 5.06 -23.57
N GLY A 156 -7.32 5.07 -22.25
CA GLY A 156 -7.57 6.24 -21.42
C GLY A 156 -7.59 5.93 -19.93
N GLU A 157 -7.54 6.96 -19.10
CA GLU A 157 -7.68 6.85 -17.64
C GLU A 157 -9.18 6.85 -17.30
N LEU A 158 -9.63 5.82 -16.57
CA LEU A 158 -11.01 5.68 -16.09
C LEU A 158 -11.20 6.31 -14.70
N GLY A 159 -10.15 6.34 -13.89
CA GLY A 159 -10.21 6.86 -12.54
C GLY A 159 -8.83 6.98 -11.92
N ARG A 160 -8.75 7.85 -10.91
CA ARG A 160 -7.53 8.12 -10.15
C ARG A 160 -7.87 8.22 -8.68
N GLY A 161 -7.24 7.38 -7.88
CA GLY A 161 -7.13 7.57 -6.43
C GLY A 161 -5.80 8.25 -6.09
N SER A 162 -5.62 8.59 -4.82
CA SER A 162 -4.36 9.14 -4.31
C SER A 162 -3.14 8.24 -4.60
N PHE A 163 -3.39 6.93 -4.74
CA PHE A 163 -2.35 5.89 -4.82
C PHE A 163 -2.50 4.94 -6.01
N SER A 164 -3.52 5.11 -6.85
CA SER A 164 -3.75 4.23 -8.00
C SER A 164 -4.28 5.00 -9.20
N ARG A 165 -4.05 4.45 -10.39
CA ARG A 165 -4.69 4.89 -11.63
C ARG A 165 -5.31 3.70 -12.31
N VAL A 166 -6.58 3.83 -12.65
CA VAL A 166 -7.34 2.83 -13.38
C VAL A 166 -7.39 3.26 -14.83
N TYR A 167 -6.99 2.36 -15.72
CA TYR A 167 -6.96 2.61 -17.15
C TYR A 167 -7.92 1.67 -17.87
N LEU A 168 -8.56 2.19 -18.92
CA LEU A 168 -9.18 1.36 -19.94
C LEU A 168 -8.07 0.85 -20.86
N ALA A 169 -8.03 -0.44 -21.11
CA ALA A 169 -7.07 -1.04 -22.02
C ALA A 169 -7.74 -1.99 -23.01
N ARG A 170 -7.13 -2.14 -24.19
CA ARG A 170 -7.46 -3.19 -25.16
C ARG A 170 -6.35 -4.22 -25.18
N GLN A 171 -6.69 -5.50 -25.06
CA GLN A 171 -5.74 -6.60 -25.21
C GLN A 171 -5.80 -7.15 -26.64
N ASP A 172 -4.70 -7.06 -27.39
CA ASP A 172 -4.69 -7.43 -28.81
C ASP A 172 -4.71 -8.96 -29.02
N SER A 173 -4.22 -9.75 -28.05
CA SER A 173 -4.19 -11.22 -28.13
C SER A 173 -5.56 -11.90 -27.92
N LEU A 174 -6.58 -11.13 -27.52
CA LEU A 174 -7.92 -11.64 -27.19
C LEU A 174 -9.00 -11.07 -28.12
N ALA A 175 -8.72 -11.04 -29.42
CA ALA A 175 -9.64 -10.59 -30.46
C ALA A 175 -10.26 -9.19 -30.22
N SER A 176 -9.48 -8.25 -29.68
CA SER A 176 -9.89 -6.85 -29.48
C SER A 176 -11.08 -6.63 -28.51
N ARG A 177 -11.24 -7.46 -27.47
CA ARG A 177 -12.26 -7.23 -26.43
C ARG A 177 -11.80 -6.21 -25.38
N PHE A 178 -12.71 -5.34 -24.94
CA PHE A 178 -12.50 -4.43 -23.81
C PHE A 178 -12.45 -5.22 -22.49
N VAL A 179 -11.47 -4.90 -21.64
CA VAL A 179 -11.33 -5.41 -20.27
C VAL A 179 -11.14 -4.25 -19.30
#